data_AF-A0A0T6B5G1-F1
#
_entry.id   AF-A0A0T6B5G1-F1
#
_cell.length_a   1.000
_cell.length_b   1.000
_cell.length_c   1.000
_cell.angle_alpha   90.00
_cell.angle_beta   90.00
_cell.angle_gamma   90.00
#
_symmetry.space_group_name_H-M   'P 1'
#
loop_
_entity.id
_entity.type
_entity.pdbx_description
1 polymer ?
#
loop_
_entity_poly.entity_id
_entity_poly.type
_entity_poly.pdbx_seq_one_letter_code
_entity_poly.pdbx_strand_id
1 'polypeptide(L)'
;TIREQMEQITDMVNELENLQKIIVSLDVQLNELREKLKAADSEIKREINKNRAAKAALKKIRNDIHFASGFMQDIPRLQKAVKDMYHRYNADKDFAIIQAEDQESKNEFLRQRDFLERTVKTLQIQVSKQTTAVMDKVKLVEENASLITETNYLRKDLKTELRKNMKMEALLGLTKKVMTNRESEKRLNDAV
;
A
#
# COMPACT_ATOMS: atom_id res chain seq x y z
N THR A 1 9.81 -108.52 31.92
CA THR A 1 8.61 -108.60 32.80
C THR A 1 7.59 -107.57 32.34
N ILE A 2 6.26 -107.83 32.40
CA ILE A 2 5.22 -106.84 31.96
C ILE A 2 5.48 -105.43 32.52
N ARG A 3 6.01 -105.35 33.75
CA ARG A 3 6.40 -104.11 34.43
C ARG A 3 7.45 -103.28 33.69
N GLU A 4 8.50 -103.90 33.14
CA GLU A 4 9.55 -103.18 32.40
C GLU A 4 9.00 -102.59 31.09
N GLN A 5 8.09 -103.30 30.43
CA GLN A 5 7.41 -102.81 29.23
C GLN A 5 6.50 -101.63 29.56
N MET A 6 5.83 -101.63 30.72
CA MET A 6 5.01 -100.49 31.17
C MET A 6 5.86 -99.27 31.53
N GLU A 7 7.03 -99.47 32.13
CA GLU A 7 7.98 -98.41 32.45
C GLU A 7 8.53 -97.76 31.17
N GLN A 8 8.92 -98.58 30.18
CA GLN A 8 9.33 -98.09 28.86
C GLN A 8 8.22 -97.30 28.14
N ILE A 9 6.97 -97.77 28.20
CA ILE A 9 5.84 -97.03 27.63
C ILE A 9 5.68 -95.67 28.33
N THR A 10 5.84 -95.63 29.66
CA THR A 10 5.72 -94.39 30.44
C THR A 10 6.82 -93.39 30.08
N ASP A 11 8.06 -93.86 29.97
CA ASP A 11 9.20 -93.03 29.56
C ASP A 11 9.04 -92.48 28.14
N MET A 12 8.57 -93.32 27.21
CA MET A 12 8.26 -92.89 25.84
C MET A 12 7.15 -91.82 25.80
N VAL A 13 6.11 -91.95 26.62
CA VAL A 13 5.05 -90.95 26.71
C VAL A 13 5.60 -89.62 27.24
N ASN A 14 6.43 -89.66 28.29
CA ASN A 14 7.08 -88.47 28.84
C ASN A 14 8.00 -87.78 27.81
N GLU A 15 8.74 -88.56 27.03
CA GLU A 15 9.59 -88.04 25.96
C GLU A 15 8.74 -87.39 24.85
N LEU A 16 7.63 -88.01 24.47
CA LEU A 16 6.70 -87.46 23.47
C LEU A 16 6.08 -86.14 23.94
N GLU A 17 5.66 -86.04 25.20
CA GLU A 17 5.17 -84.79 25.78
C GLU A 17 6.22 -83.68 25.78
N ASN A 18 7.48 -84.02 26.07
CA ASN A 18 8.58 -83.06 26.04
C ASN A 18 8.87 -82.58 24.61
N LEU A 19 8.86 -83.49 23.63
CA LEU A 19 9.00 -83.14 22.22
C LEU A 19 7.84 -82.24 21.76
N GLN A 20 6.61 -82.51 22.18
CA GLN A 20 5.46 -81.66 21.85
C GLN A 20 5.60 -80.25 22.43
N LYS A 21 6.09 -80.11 23.67
CA LYS A 21 6.40 -78.80 24.27
C LYS A 21 7.47 -78.05 23.48
N ILE A 22 8.52 -78.74 23.04
CA ILE A 22 9.58 -78.15 22.21
C ILE A 22 9.02 -77.68 20.86
N ILE A 23 8.20 -78.49 20.20
CA ILE A 23 7.57 -78.13 18.92
C ILE A 23 6.74 -76.86 19.08
N VAL A 24 5.87 -76.78 20.09
CA VAL A 24 5.06 -75.58 20.36
C VAL A 24 5.94 -74.37 20.63
N SER A 25 7.02 -74.53 21.41
CA SER A 25 7.96 -73.44 21.68
C SER A 25 8.66 -72.94 20.41
N LEU A 26 9.09 -73.86 19.56
CA LEU A 26 9.72 -73.53 18.27
C LEU A 26 8.74 -72.82 17.33
N ASP A 27 7.48 -73.25 17.28
CA ASP A 27 6.44 -72.59 16.47
C ASP A 27 6.20 -71.14 16.92
N VAL A 28 6.17 -70.88 18.24
CA VAL A 28 6.06 -69.53 18.78
C VAL A 28 7.27 -68.68 18.37
N GLN A 29 8.50 -69.20 18.57
CA GLN A 29 9.72 -68.48 18.18
C GLN A 29 9.76 -68.19 16.67
N LEU A 30 9.33 -69.14 15.85
CA LEU A 30 9.28 -69.00 14.40
C LEU A 30 8.30 -67.87 14.01
N ASN A 31 7.12 -67.82 14.64
CA ASN A 31 6.16 -66.74 14.41
C ASN A 31 6.70 -65.37 14.85
N GLU A 32 7.33 -65.28 16.02
CA GLU A 32 7.96 -64.05 16.48
C GLU A 32 9.05 -63.55 15.51
N LEU A 33 9.89 -64.45 15.00
CA LEU A 33 10.92 -64.12 14.03
C LEU A 33 10.32 -63.64 12.70
N ARG A 34 9.22 -64.25 12.25
CA ARG A 34 8.49 -63.80 11.05
C ARG A 34 7.91 -62.39 11.22
N GLU A 35 7.34 -62.09 12.38
CA GLU A 35 6.82 -60.76 12.68
C GLU A 35 7.92 -59.71 12.73
N LYS A 36 9.05 -60.02 13.40
CA LYS A 36 10.23 -59.14 13.43
C LYS A 36 10.78 -58.87 12.03
N LEU A 37 10.86 -59.90 11.18
CA LEU A 37 11.30 -59.74 9.80
C LEU A 37 10.35 -58.81 9.02
N LYS A 38 9.04 -59.00 9.14
CA LYS A 38 8.03 -58.15 8.49
C LYS A 38 8.11 -56.70 8.97
N ALA A 39 8.31 -56.47 10.26
CA ALA A 39 8.50 -55.14 10.82
C ALA A 39 9.76 -54.47 10.27
N ALA A 40 10.90 -55.18 10.28
CA ALA A 40 12.16 -54.69 9.72
C ALA A 40 12.04 -54.35 8.22
N ASP A 41 11.40 -55.20 7.42
CA ASP A 41 11.16 -54.93 6.00
C ASP A 41 10.31 -53.66 5.78
N SER A 42 9.32 -53.43 6.65
CA SER A 42 8.48 -52.23 6.58
C SER A 42 9.26 -50.97 6.91
N GLU A 43 10.16 -51.04 7.89
CA GLU A 43 11.03 -49.94 8.30
C GLU A 43 12.08 -49.64 7.21
N ILE A 44 12.70 -50.66 6.64
CA ILE A 44 13.63 -50.52 5.52
C ILE A 44 12.93 -49.81 4.34
N LYS A 45 11.72 -50.22 3.97
CA LYS A 45 10.95 -49.55 2.91
C LYS A 45 10.66 -48.09 3.24
N ARG A 46 10.31 -47.78 4.50
CA ARG A 46 10.08 -46.41 4.97
C ARG A 46 11.35 -45.56 4.84
N GLU A 47 12.48 -46.09 5.30
CA GLU A 47 13.77 -45.38 5.23
C GLU A 47 14.27 -45.21 3.80
N ILE A 48 14.07 -46.20 2.91
CA ILE A 48 14.35 -46.05 1.48
C ILE A 48 13.54 -44.90 0.88
N ASN A 49 12.24 -44.82 1.20
CA ASN A 49 11.36 -43.76 0.69
C ASN A 49 11.76 -42.38 1.23
N LYS A 50 12.08 -42.27 2.53
CA LYS A 50 12.61 -41.04 3.12
C LYS A 50 13.93 -40.62 2.46
N ASN A 51 14.86 -41.56 2.25
CA ASN A 51 16.14 -41.30 1.61
C ASN A 51 15.96 -40.82 0.17
N ARG A 52 15.03 -41.44 -0.59
CA ARG A 52 14.67 -41.00 -1.95
C ARG A 52 14.09 -39.58 -1.95
N ALA A 53 13.17 -39.29 -1.03
CA ALA A 53 12.57 -37.96 -0.91
C ALA A 53 13.63 -36.89 -0.56
N ALA A 54 14.51 -37.18 0.41
CA ALA A 54 15.60 -36.29 0.78
C ALA A 54 16.58 -36.05 -0.38
N LYS A 55 16.99 -37.10 -1.09
CA LYS A 55 17.83 -36.97 -2.30
C LYS A 55 17.17 -36.14 -3.39
N ALA A 56 15.86 -36.32 -3.60
CA ALA A 56 15.12 -35.52 -4.56
C ALA A 56 15.06 -34.04 -4.15
N ALA A 57 14.85 -33.74 -2.86
CA ALA A 57 14.89 -32.38 -2.33
C ALA A 57 16.27 -31.75 -2.51
N LEU A 58 17.36 -32.46 -2.16
CA LEU A 58 18.74 -31.98 -2.36
C LEU A 58 19.04 -31.71 -3.84
N LYS A 59 18.57 -32.56 -4.75
CA LYS A 59 18.73 -32.34 -6.20
C LYS A 59 18.01 -31.07 -6.65
N LYS A 60 16.80 -30.80 -6.15
CA LYS A 60 16.06 -29.57 -6.44
C LYS A 60 16.78 -28.33 -5.90
N ILE A 61 17.21 -28.36 -4.64
CA ILE A 61 17.99 -27.27 -4.02
C ILE A 61 19.25 -26.98 -4.85
N ARG A 62 20.00 -28.02 -5.24
CA ARG A 62 21.19 -27.87 -6.08
C ARG A 62 20.88 -27.19 -7.42
N ASN A 63 19.79 -27.60 -8.07
CA ASN A 63 19.38 -27.00 -9.35
C ASN A 63 18.96 -25.53 -9.16
N ASP A 64 18.26 -25.20 -8.08
CA ASP A 64 17.85 -23.83 -7.77
C ASP A 64 19.06 -22.94 -7.45
N ILE A 65 20.07 -23.47 -6.75
CA ILE A 65 21.35 -22.77 -6.54
C ILE A 65 22.04 -22.49 -7.87
N HIS A 66 22.10 -23.48 -8.76
CA HIS A 66 22.69 -23.30 -10.10
C HIS A 66 21.91 -22.29 -10.95
N PHE A 67 20.58 -22.26 -10.81
CA PHE A 67 19.76 -21.24 -11.46
C PHE A 67 20.06 -19.85 -10.90
N ALA A 68 20.14 -19.72 -9.57
CA ALA A 68 20.46 -18.45 -8.90
C ALA A 68 21.86 -17.94 -9.27
N SER A 69 22.87 -18.81 -9.41
CA SER A 69 24.21 -18.42 -9.85
C SER A 69 24.23 -17.81 -11.27
N GLY A 70 23.22 -18.09 -12.10
CA GLY A 70 23.04 -17.42 -13.39
C GLY A 70 22.80 -15.91 -13.27
N PHE A 71 22.37 -15.41 -12.11
CA PHE A 71 22.14 -13.99 -11.84
C PHE A 71 23.34 -13.29 -11.17
N MET A 72 24.54 -13.87 -11.17
CA MET A 72 25.73 -13.28 -10.52
C MET A 72 26.01 -11.83 -10.95
N GLN A 73 25.67 -11.45 -12.19
CA GLN A 73 25.85 -10.09 -12.70
C GLN A 73 24.69 -9.14 -12.37
N ASP A 74 23.52 -9.67 -11.97
CA ASP A 74 22.30 -8.92 -11.63
C ASP A 74 21.99 -9.11 -10.14
N ILE A 75 22.61 -8.25 -9.32
CA ILE A 75 22.53 -8.32 -7.85
C ILE A 75 21.07 -8.29 -7.34
N PRO A 76 20.18 -7.40 -7.83
CA PRO A 76 18.78 -7.41 -7.43
C PRO A 76 18.05 -8.73 -7.71
N ARG A 77 18.25 -9.32 -8.90
CA ARG A 77 17.65 -10.62 -9.23
C ARG A 77 18.24 -11.75 -8.41
N LEU A 78 19.55 -11.76 -8.17
CA LEU A 78 20.20 -12.77 -7.32
C LEU A 78 19.62 -12.74 -5.90
N GLN A 79 19.51 -11.56 -5.30
CA GLN A 79 18.92 -11.39 -3.96
C GLN A 79 17.49 -11.93 -3.92
N LYS A 80 16.68 -11.65 -4.95
CA LYS A 80 15.32 -12.18 -5.04
C LYS A 80 15.31 -13.71 -5.15
N ALA A 81 16.10 -14.28 -6.04
CA ALA A 81 16.18 -15.73 -6.25
C ALA A 81 16.62 -16.47 -4.97
N VAL A 82 17.59 -15.92 -4.23
CA VAL A 82 18.06 -16.49 -2.97
C VAL A 82 16.98 -16.39 -1.87
N LYS A 83 16.27 -15.25 -1.77
CA LYS A 83 15.14 -15.11 -0.84
C LYS A 83 14.02 -16.10 -1.15
N ASP A 84 13.62 -16.22 -2.41
CA ASP A 84 12.59 -17.18 -2.84
C ASP A 84 13.00 -18.62 -2.53
N MET A 85 14.28 -18.97 -2.72
CA MET A 85 14.84 -20.27 -2.36
C MET A 85 14.80 -20.51 -0.84
N TYR A 86 15.20 -19.52 -0.05
CA TYR A 86 15.11 -19.58 1.41
C TYR A 86 13.67 -19.82 1.88
N HIS A 87 12.70 -19.12 1.29
CA HIS A 87 11.27 -19.27 1.63
C HIS A 87 10.72 -20.65 1.24
N ARG A 88 11.16 -21.19 0.11
CA ARG A 88 10.67 -22.48 -0.40
C ARG A 88 11.15 -23.67 0.41
N TYR A 89 12.36 -23.59 0.98
CA TYR A 89 13.00 -24.71 1.69
C TYR A 89 12.99 -24.55 3.22
N ASN A 90 12.83 -23.34 3.76
CA ASN A 90 12.54 -23.13 5.18
C ASN A 90 11.03 -23.11 5.40
N ALA A 91 10.46 -24.30 5.61
CA ALA A 91 9.08 -24.48 6.03
C ALA A 91 8.91 -24.29 7.55
N ASP A 92 9.54 -23.26 8.14
CA ASP A 92 9.22 -22.87 9.51
C ASP A 92 7.90 -22.11 9.52
N LYS A 93 6.97 -22.52 10.39
CA LYS A 93 5.67 -21.87 10.57
C LYS A 93 5.82 -20.38 10.88
N ASP A 94 6.88 -20.02 11.59
CA ASP A 94 7.22 -18.64 11.94
C ASP A 94 7.57 -17.81 10.70
N PHE A 95 8.15 -18.44 9.66
CA PHE A 95 8.52 -17.75 8.44
C PHE A 95 7.29 -17.33 7.61
N ALA A 96 6.25 -18.17 7.57
CA ALA A 96 5.00 -17.83 6.89
C ALA A 96 4.27 -16.65 7.56
N ILE A 97 4.34 -16.58 8.90
CA ILE A 97 3.79 -15.47 9.69
C ILE A 97 4.56 -14.19 9.41
N ILE A 98 5.90 -14.23 9.47
CA ILE A 98 6.77 -13.07 9.20
C ILE A 98 6.56 -12.53 7.76
N GLN A 99 6.40 -13.42 6.77
CA GLN A 99 6.14 -13.00 5.40
C GLN A 99 4.77 -12.34 5.23
N ALA A 100 3.74 -12.85 5.91
CA ALA A 100 2.41 -12.25 5.91
C ALA A 100 2.43 -10.85 6.55
N GLU A 101 3.12 -10.71 7.68
CA GLU A 101 3.31 -9.42 8.38
C GLU A 101 4.09 -8.41 7.52
N ASP A 102 5.15 -8.82 6.82
CA ASP A 102 5.92 -7.94 5.92
C ASP A 102 5.08 -7.50 4.71
N GLN A 103 4.23 -8.38 4.18
CA GLN A 103 3.34 -8.03 3.07
C GLN A 103 2.21 -7.08 3.52
N GLU A 104 1.64 -7.32 4.70
CA GLU A 104 0.64 -6.43 5.29
C GLU A 104 1.23 -5.05 5.58
N SER A 105 2.43 -4.99 6.16
CA SER A 105 3.16 -3.75 6.40
C SER A 105 3.39 -2.96 5.11
N LYS A 106 3.86 -3.61 4.03
CA LYS A 106 4.05 -2.96 2.72
C LYS A 106 2.74 -2.44 2.14
N ASN A 107 1.67 -3.23 2.23
CA ASN A 107 0.36 -2.82 1.73
C ASN A 107 -0.17 -1.60 2.50
N GLU A 108 0.03 -1.56 3.81
CA GLU A 108 -0.35 -0.43 4.65
C GLU A 108 0.46 0.83 4.32
N PHE A 109 1.78 0.70 4.11
CA PHE A 109 2.61 1.82 3.63
C PHE A 109 2.12 2.40 2.29
N LEU A 110 1.73 1.54 1.34
CA LEU A 110 1.19 1.99 0.05
C LEU A 110 -0.14 2.73 0.22
N ARG A 111 -1.03 2.24 1.08
CA ARG A 111 -2.30 2.92 1.41
C ARG A 111 -2.05 4.29 2.02
N GLN A 112 -1.13 4.38 2.98
CA GLN A 112 -0.77 5.64 3.63
C GLN A 112 -0.17 6.63 2.64
N ARG A 113 0.74 6.18 1.77
CA ARG A 113 1.28 7.02 0.70
C ARG A 113 0.19 7.54 -0.23
N ASP A 114 -0.70 6.67 -0.71
CA ASP A 114 -1.79 7.05 -1.61
C ASP A 114 -2.75 8.06 -0.93
N PHE A 115 -3.03 7.90 0.36
CA PHE A 115 -3.82 8.87 1.13
C PHE A 115 -3.12 10.23 1.23
N LEU A 116 -1.82 10.25 1.54
CA LEU A 116 -1.03 11.47 1.59
C LEU A 116 -0.98 12.16 0.22
N GLU A 117 -0.77 11.41 -0.87
CA GLU A 117 -0.78 11.95 -2.22
C GLU A 117 -2.13 12.59 -2.59
N ARG A 118 -3.26 11.95 -2.24
CA ARG A 118 -4.59 12.52 -2.44
C ARG A 118 -4.81 13.80 -1.63
N THR A 119 -4.32 13.82 -0.39
CA THR A 119 -4.40 14.98 0.49
C THR A 119 -3.58 16.15 -0.06
N VAL A 120 -2.34 15.90 -0.48
CA VAL A 120 -1.46 16.91 -1.11
C VAL A 120 -2.11 17.47 -2.37
N LYS A 121 -2.64 16.62 -3.26
CA LYS A 121 -3.35 17.08 -4.47
C LYS A 121 -4.55 17.97 -4.12
N THR A 122 -5.32 17.60 -3.10
CA THR A 122 -6.49 18.38 -2.66
C THR A 122 -6.07 19.74 -2.11
N LEU A 123 -5.03 19.78 -1.27
CA LEU A 123 -4.48 21.02 -0.72
C LEU A 123 -3.94 21.94 -1.82
N GLN A 124 -3.22 21.39 -2.81
CA GLN A 124 -2.73 22.15 -3.96
C GLN A 124 -3.88 22.82 -4.73
N ILE A 125 -4.98 22.10 -4.97
CA ILE A 125 -6.18 22.65 -5.62
C ILE A 125 -6.84 23.76 -4.76
N GLN A 126 -6.90 23.58 -3.45
CA GLN A 126 -7.47 24.60 -2.55
C GLN A 126 -6.62 25.88 -2.54
N VAL A 127 -5.29 25.74 -2.45
CA VAL A 127 -4.36 26.88 -2.51
C VAL A 127 -4.50 27.61 -3.84
N SER A 128 -4.48 26.90 -4.97
CA SER A 128 -4.62 27.55 -6.28
C SER A 128 -5.94 28.32 -6.41
N LYS A 129 -7.05 27.75 -5.92
CA LYS A 129 -8.36 28.43 -5.90
C LYS A 129 -8.39 29.67 -5.00
N GLN A 130 -7.73 29.62 -3.84
CA GLN A 130 -7.60 30.79 -2.98
C GLN A 130 -6.76 31.89 -3.65
N THR A 131 -5.65 31.53 -4.28
CA THR A 131 -4.79 32.49 -4.99
C THR A 131 -5.55 33.20 -6.11
N THR A 132 -6.33 32.46 -6.93
CA THR A 132 -7.14 33.07 -7.98
C THR A 132 -8.21 34.01 -7.40
N ALA A 133 -8.89 33.58 -6.32
CA ALA A 133 -9.90 34.42 -5.68
C ALA A 133 -9.32 35.71 -5.08
N VAL A 134 -8.08 35.67 -4.57
CA VAL A 134 -7.38 36.88 -4.09
C VAL A 134 -7.01 37.78 -5.26
N MET A 135 -6.47 37.25 -6.35
CA MET A 135 -6.15 38.05 -7.55
C MET A 135 -7.39 38.75 -8.13
N ASP A 136 -8.53 38.07 -8.19
CA ASP A 136 -9.77 38.65 -8.69
C ASP A 136 -10.28 39.79 -7.78
N LYS A 137 -10.16 39.62 -6.46
CA LYS A 137 -10.48 40.69 -5.50
C LYS A 137 -9.56 41.90 -5.67
N VAL A 138 -8.26 41.69 -5.89
CA VAL A 138 -7.31 42.79 -6.12
C VAL A 138 -7.67 43.56 -7.39
N LYS A 139 -7.97 42.86 -8.49
CA LYS A 139 -8.42 43.50 -9.75
C LYS A 139 -9.69 44.33 -9.57
N LEU A 140 -10.69 43.80 -8.85
CA LEU A 140 -11.91 44.54 -8.54
C LEU A 140 -11.64 45.80 -7.68
N VAL A 141 -10.68 45.72 -6.75
CA VAL A 141 -10.28 46.89 -5.95
C VAL A 141 -9.58 47.94 -6.81
N GLU A 142 -8.71 47.54 -7.74
CA GLU A 142 -8.04 48.45 -8.68
C GLU A 142 -9.06 49.13 -9.61
N GLU A 143 -10.01 48.38 -10.16
CA GLU A 143 -11.07 48.92 -11.02
C GLU A 143 -11.96 49.90 -10.25
N ASN A 144 -12.37 49.55 -9.02
CA ASN A 144 -13.12 50.45 -8.16
C ASN A 144 -12.33 51.74 -7.83
N ALA A 145 -11.02 51.64 -7.59
CA ALA A 145 -10.19 52.81 -7.35
C ALA A 145 -10.14 53.73 -8.59
N SER A 146 -9.99 53.15 -9.78
CA SER A 146 -10.03 53.90 -11.05
C SER A 146 -11.39 54.58 -11.25
N LEU A 147 -12.50 53.86 -11.08
CA LEU A 147 -13.85 54.41 -11.20
C LEU A 147 -14.13 55.55 -10.21
N ILE A 148 -13.62 55.44 -8.97
CA ILE A 148 -13.71 56.51 -7.97
C ILE A 148 -12.95 57.75 -8.44
N THR A 149 -11.75 57.59 -9.00
CA THR A 149 -10.96 58.72 -9.51
C THR A 149 -11.65 59.41 -10.68
N GLU A 150 -12.20 58.65 -11.62
CA GLU A 150 -12.97 59.16 -12.76
C GLU A 150 -14.24 59.87 -12.30
N THR A 151 -14.99 59.27 -11.36
CA THR A 151 -16.19 59.89 -10.78
C THR A 151 -15.86 61.23 -10.11
N ASN A 152 -14.74 61.30 -9.40
CA ASN A 152 -14.31 62.54 -8.76
C ASN A 152 -13.87 63.60 -9.78
N TYR A 153 -13.21 63.19 -10.87
CA TYR A 153 -12.87 64.07 -11.98
C TYR A 153 -14.12 64.65 -12.63
N LEU A 154 -15.08 63.79 -13.01
CA LEU A 154 -16.36 64.20 -13.60
C LEU A 154 -17.16 65.14 -12.68
N ARG A 155 -17.16 64.91 -11.36
CA ARG A 155 -17.77 65.83 -10.39
C ARG A 155 -17.11 67.20 -10.38
N LYS A 156 -15.78 67.27 -10.49
CA LYS A 156 -15.02 68.52 -10.54
C LYS A 156 -15.28 69.28 -11.83
N ASP A 157 -15.33 68.57 -12.95
CA ASP A 157 -15.64 69.13 -14.27
C ASP A 157 -17.06 69.68 -14.31
N LEU A 158 -18.04 68.90 -13.84
CA LEU A 158 -19.42 69.35 -13.72
C LEU A 158 -19.53 70.64 -12.88
N LYS A 159 -18.83 70.70 -11.74
CA LYS A 159 -18.80 71.91 -10.90
C LYS A 159 -18.18 73.11 -11.63
N THR A 160 -17.20 72.86 -12.49
CA THR A 160 -16.51 73.89 -13.28
C THR A 160 -17.41 74.40 -14.41
N GLU A 161 -18.08 73.51 -15.14
CA GLU A 161 -19.05 73.88 -16.17
C GLU A 161 -20.26 74.60 -15.59
N LEU A 162 -20.80 74.15 -14.44
CA LEU A 162 -21.86 74.87 -13.73
C LEU A 162 -21.43 76.30 -13.36
N ARG A 163 -20.17 76.50 -12.93
CA ARG A 163 -19.63 77.84 -12.66
C ARG A 163 -19.48 78.68 -13.92
N LYS A 164 -19.09 78.09 -15.05
CA LYS A 164 -19.01 78.78 -16.35
C LYS A 164 -20.41 79.19 -16.82
N ASN A 165 -21.37 78.28 -16.76
CA ASN A 165 -22.77 78.57 -17.08
C ASN A 165 -23.34 79.68 -16.20
N MET A 166 -23.13 79.64 -14.88
CA MET A 166 -23.55 80.74 -13.99
C MET A 166 -22.92 82.09 -14.37
N LYS A 167 -21.63 82.11 -14.76
CA LYS A 167 -20.98 83.34 -15.25
C LYS A 167 -21.56 83.81 -16.58
N MET A 168 -21.85 82.88 -17.50
CA MET A 168 -22.46 83.18 -18.80
C MET A 168 -23.88 83.72 -18.61
N GLU A 169 -24.70 83.08 -17.77
CA GLU A 169 -26.04 83.55 -17.39
C GLU A 169 -25.99 84.93 -16.73
N ALA A 170 -24.93 85.26 -15.98
CA ALA A 170 -24.74 86.58 -15.40
C ALA A 170 -24.38 87.63 -16.46
N LEU A 171 -23.51 87.30 -17.42
CA LEU A 171 -23.16 88.17 -18.56
C LEU A 171 -24.35 88.40 -19.49
N LEU A 172 -25.19 87.38 -19.70
CA LEU A 172 -26.39 87.44 -20.54
C LEU A 172 -27.60 88.07 -19.83
N GLY A 173 -27.48 88.48 -18.56
CA GLY A 173 -28.57 89.07 -17.78
C GLY A 173 -29.73 88.12 -17.46
N LEU A 174 -29.54 86.81 -17.67
CA LEU A 174 -30.54 85.76 -17.48
C LEU A 174 -30.59 85.24 -16.03
N THR A 175 -29.73 85.76 -15.16
CA THR A 175 -29.64 85.31 -13.77
C THR A 175 -30.83 85.81 -12.97
N LYS A 176 -31.63 84.87 -12.41
CA LYS A 176 -32.82 85.13 -11.57
C LYS A 176 -32.57 85.93 -10.26
N LYS A 177 -31.33 86.38 -10.02
CA LYS A 177 -30.96 87.26 -8.90
C LYS A 177 -30.42 88.59 -9.44
N VAL A 178 -31.37 89.51 -9.66
CA VAL A 178 -31.23 90.98 -9.63
C VAL A 178 -30.06 91.57 -10.44
N MET A 179 -30.36 91.95 -11.67
CA MET A 179 -29.76 93.14 -12.27
C MET A 179 -30.89 93.93 -12.94
N THR A 180 -31.22 95.10 -12.40
CA THR A 180 -32.19 96.00 -13.03
C THR A 180 -31.57 96.55 -14.31
N ASN A 181 -32.38 96.61 -15.38
CA ASN A 181 -32.01 97.00 -16.75
C ASN A 181 -31.10 98.26 -16.85
N ARG A 182 -31.20 99.14 -15.84
CA ARG A 182 -30.45 100.38 -15.72
C ARG A 182 -28.96 100.21 -15.34
N GLU A 183 -28.59 99.13 -14.65
CA GLU A 183 -27.19 98.86 -14.30
C GLU A 183 -26.43 98.17 -15.43
N SER A 184 -27.13 97.36 -16.23
CA SER A 184 -26.60 96.73 -17.45
C SER A 184 -26.26 97.76 -18.53
N GLU A 185 -27.10 98.78 -18.73
CA GLU A 185 -26.83 99.86 -19.70
C GLU A 185 -25.61 100.71 -19.30
N LYS A 186 -25.41 100.93 -17.99
CA LYS A 186 -24.29 101.75 -17.50
C LYS A 186 -22.94 101.10 -17.77
N ARG A 187 -22.84 99.77 -17.55
CA ARG A 187 -21.59 99.04 -17.80
C ARG A 187 -21.29 98.81 -19.27
N LEU A 188 -22.31 98.82 -20.14
CA LEU A 188 -22.12 98.78 -21.59
C LEU A 188 -21.53 100.09 -22.11
N ASN A 189 -21.98 101.23 -21.57
CA ASN A 189 -21.45 102.55 -21.94
C ASN A 189 -20.07 102.83 -21.36
N ASP A 190 -19.71 102.26 -20.22
CA ASP A 190 -18.35 102.38 -19.66
C ASP A 190 -17.32 101.48 -20.40
N ALA A 191 -17.77 100.58 -21.27
CA ALA A 191 -16.94 99.66 -22.03
C ALA A 191 -16.74 100.05 -23.52
N VAL A 192 -17.32 101.17 -23.97
CA VAL A 192 -17.19 101.75 -25.31
C VAL A 192 -16.47 103.09 -25.22
#